data_AF-A0A067FHN7-F1
#
_entry.id   AF-A0A067FHN7-F1
#
_cell.length_a   1.000
_cell.length_b   1.000
_cell.length_c   1.000
_cell.angle_alpha   90.00
_cell.angle_beta   90.00
_cell.angle_gamma   90.00
#
_symmetry.space_group_name_H-M   'P 1'
#
loop_
_entity.id
_entity.type
_entity.pdbx_description
1 polymer ?
#
loop_
_entity_poly.entity_id
_entity_poly.type
_entity_poly.pdbx_seq_one_letter_code
_entity_poly.pdbx_strand_id
1 'polypeptide(L)'
;MGSLQDDHQVMLKPARDEQDFLLAMELASGAVLPMTIKSATELGLLEIMAKASPTQLSSSEIASQLPTNNKKAPIILDRMLRLLASYSFLTCNLVSNKDGSVQRLYGLTPVSKYFVPNKDGVSLAPTLLIIQDQVNMDSWSCAKDALLEGSVPFMKAHNGMDGFAAAAKDERINNLFNQSMHNHTTIVMKEILEIYKGFEGLNQLVDVAGGLGANLKSIVSKYPQLRGINFDLPHVLKHAPSCPGVEHVGGDMFVEVPKGQAIFMK
;
A
#
# COMPACT_ATOMS: atom_id res chain seq x y z
N MET A 1 32.08 -17.47 -54.25
CA MET A 1 31.68 -18.44 -53.22
C MET A 1 31.92 -17.78 -51.89
N GLY A 2 30.84 -17.48 -51.17
CA GLY A 2 30.90 -16.87 -49.85
C GLY A 2 30.91 -17.92 -48.73
N SER A 3 31.27 -17.47 -47.54
CA SER A 3 30.71 -17.92 -46.26
C SER A 3 31.07 -16.84 -45.24
N LEU A 4 30.11 -15.95 -44.95
CA LEU A 4 29.29 -15.98 -43.73
C LEU A 4 30.09 -15.47 -42.52
N GLN A 5 29.92 -14.17 -42.24
CA GLN A 5 30.20 -13.55 -40.96
C GLN A 5 29.25 -14.13 -39.91
N ASP A 6 29.82 -14.58 -38.80
CA ASP A 6 29.10 -14.79 -37.54
C ASP A 6 28.70 -13.43 -36.97
N ASP A 7 27.45 -13.03 -37.18
CA ASP A 7 26.81 -11.93 -36.44
C ASP A 7 26.45 -12.41 -35.02
N HIS A 8 27.42 -12.37 -34.13
CA HIS A 8 27.13 -12.36 -32.70
C HIS A 8 26.56 -11.00 -32.31
N GLN A 9 25.26 -10.97 -31.99
CA GLN A 9 24.62 -9.86 -31.29
C GLN A 9 25.35 -9.59 -29.96
N VAL A 10 26.28 -8.65 -29.97
CA VAL A 10 26.80 -8.03 -28.77
C VAL A 10 25.73 -7.05 -28.29
N MET A 11 25.00 -7.39 -27.24
CA MET A 11 24.28 -6.38 -26.46
C MET A 11 25.31 -5.42 -25.88
N LEU A 12 25.55 -4.31 -26.58
CA LEU A 12 26.36 -3.21 -26.09
C LEU A 12 25.70 -2.68 -24.83
N LYS A 13 26.35 -2.83 -23.69
CA LYS A 13 25.96 -2.13 -22.46
C LYS A 13 26.03 -0.63 -22.76
N PRO A 14 24.96 0.14 -22.48
CA PRO A 14 24.98 1.58 -22.71
C PRO A 14 26.16 2.21 -21.96
N ALA A 15 26.78 3.23 -22.55
CA ALA A 15 27.86 3.96 -21.90
C ALA A 15 27.37 4.52 -20.55
N ARG A 16 28.26 4.66 -19.57
CA ARG A 16 27.89 5.05 -18.20
C ARG A 16 27.05 6.34 -18.16
N ASP A 17 27.42 7.33 -18.96
CA ASP A 17 26.71 8.62 -19.06
C ASP A 17 25.27 8.49 -19.59
N GLU A 18 25.02 7.50 -20.46
CA GLU A 18 23.67 7.21 -20.98
C GLU A 18 22.80 6.55 -19.91
N GLN A 19 23.36 5.63 -19.11
CA GLN A 19 22.65 5.01 -17.98
C GLN A 19 22.27 6.04 -16.92
N ASP A 20 23.19 6.94 -16.59
CA ASP A 20 22.97 8.01 -15.61
C ASP A 20 21.88 8.99 -16.10
N PHE A 21 21.87 9.33 -17.39
CA PHE A 21 20.81 10.15 -17.97
C PHE A 21 19.44 9.47 -17.93
N LEU A 22 19.36 8.18 -18.28
CA LEU A 22 18.12 7.41 -18.22
C LEU A 22 17.57 7.30 -16.79
N LEU A 23 18.45 7.06 -15.81
CA LEU A 23 18.08 7.07 -14.40
C LEU A 23 17.58 8.44 -13.95
N ALA A 24 18.25 9.53 -14.36
CA ALA A 24 17.80 10.89 -14.03
C ALA A 24 16.40 11.19 -14.60
N MET A 25 16.13 10.76 -15.83
CA MET A 25 14.81 10.89 -16.46
C MET A 25 13.73 10.06 -15.75
N GLU A 26 14.06 8.85 -15.30
CA GLU A 26 13.17 8.02 -14.50
C GLU A 26 12.82 8.70 -13.17
N LEU A 27 13.83 9.19 -12.43
CA LEU A 27 13.65 9.88 -11.15
C LEU A 27 12.82 11.17 -11.30
N ALA A 28 13.06 11.95 -12.37
CA ALA A 28 12.29 13.16 -12.66
C ALA A 28 10.80 12.88 -12.90
N SER A 29 10.46 11.67 -13.34
CA SER A 29 9.08 11.22 -13.58
C SER A 29 8.55 10.29 -12.49
N GLY A 30 9.23 10.20 -11.33
CA GLY A 30 8.98 9.19 -10.30
C GLY A 30 7.55 9.18 -9.73
N ALA A 31 6.80 10.28 -9.86
CA ALA A 31 5.39 10.34 -9.44
C ALA A 31 4.47 9.47 -10.31
N VAL A 32 4.85 9.15 -11.55
CA VAL A 32 3.98 8.46 -12.52
C VAL A 32 3.65 7.03 -12.06
N LEU A 33 4.63 6.30 -11.49
CA LEU A 33 4.43 4.93 -11.01
C LEU A 33 3.41 4.84 -9.86
N PRO A 34 3.61 5.47 -8.70
CA PRO A 34 2.68 5.35 -7.57
C PRO A 34 1.28 5.86 -7.91
N MET A 35 1.17 6.92 -8.73
CA MET A 35 -0.13 7.42 -9.16
C MET A 35 -0.85 6.46 -10.12
N THR A 36 -0.10 5.74 -10.98
CA THR A 36 -0.71 4.71 -11.83
C THR A 36 -1.17 3.51 -11.00
N ILE A 37 -0.40 3.08 -9.99
CA ILE A 37 -0.82 2.01 -9.08
C ILE A 37 -2.07 2.45 -8.28
N LYS A 38 -2.12 3.71 -7.82
CA LYS A 38 -3.28 4.28 -7.14
C LYS A 38 -4.53 4.16 -8.02
N SER A 39 -4.47 4.65 -9.26
CA SER A 39 -5.60 4.56 -10.19
C SER A 39 -5.98 3.12 -10.53
N ALA A 40 -5.00 2.22 -10.70
CA ALA A 40 -5.29 0.80 -10.93
C ALA A 40 -6.00 0.14 -9.73
N THR A 41 -5.65 0.57 -8.50
CA THR A 41 -6.29 0.12 -7.26
C THR A 41 -7.72 0.66 -7.15
N GLU A 42 -7.92 1.97 -7.39
CA GLU A 42 -9.25 2.60 -7.33
C GLU A 42 -10.22 2.04 -8.40
N LEU A 43 -9.69 1.66 -9.57
CA LEU A 43 -10.46 1.00 -10.62
C LEU A 43 -10.72 -0.50 -10.36
N GLY A 44 -10.15 -1.07 -9.29
CA GLY A 44 -10.29 -2.50 -8.96
C GLY A 44 -9.62 -3.43 -9.96
N LEU A 45 -8.60 -2.96 -10.70
CA LEU A 45 -7.96 -3.75 -11.76
C LEU A 45 -7.24 -4.98 -11.21
N LEU A 46 -6.65 -4.86 -10.02
CA LEU A 46 -5.90 -5.95 -9.41
C LEU A 46 -6.83 -7.06 -8.92
N GLU A 47 -7.99 -6.70 -8.38
CA GLU A 47 -9.05 -7.61 -7.96
C GLU A 47 -9.69 -8.32 -9.17
N ILE A 48 -9.88 -7.60 -10.28
CA ILE A 48 -10.34 -8.18 -11.56
C ILE A 48 -9.36 -9.27 -12.00
N MET A 49 -8.05 -8.98 -12.01
CA MET A 49 -7.03 -9.97 -12.36
C MET A 49 -6.95 -11.13 -11.35
N ALA A 50 -7.13 -10.85 -10.05
CA ALA A 50 -7.09 -11.87 -9.00
C ALA A 50 -8.20 -12.92 -9.13
N LYS A 51 -9.36 -12.53 -9.67
CA LYS A 51 -10.53 -13.41 -9.88
C LYS A 51 -10.53 -14.09 -11.25
N ALA A 52 -9.57 -13.76 -12.12
CA ALA A 52 -9.55 -14.21 -13.50
C ALA A 52 -9.20 -15.69 -13.64
N SER A 53 -9.87 -16.37 -14.57
CA SER A 53 -9.52 -17.69 -15.08
C SER A 53 -9.74 -17.69 -16.60
N PRO A 54 -8.68 -17.63 -17.43
CA PRO A 54 -7.25 -17.80 -17.12
C PRO A 54 -6.65 -16.65 -16.29
N THR A 55 -5.48 -16.88 -15.68
CA THR A 55 -4.80 -15.96 -14.74
C THR A 55 -4.19 -14.71 -15.41
N GLN A 56 -4.35 -14.56 -16.72
CA GLN A 56 -3.91 -13.40 -17.47
C GLN A 56 -5.03 -12.87 -18.36
N LEU A 57 -5.16 -11.55 -18.42
CA LEU A 57 -6.22 -10.85 -19.13
C LEU A 57 -5.65 -9.79 -20.07
N SER A 58 -6.26 -9.63 -21.23
CA SER A 58 -6.04 -8.49 -22.12
C SER A 58 -6.65 -7.21 -21.52
N SER A 59 -6.18 -6.05 -21.98
CA SER A 59 -6.76 -4.76 -21.56
C SER A 59 -8.23 -4.62 -21.94
N SER A 60 -8.68 -5.27 -23.02
CA SER A 60 -10.09 -5.32 -23.44
C SER A 60 -10.95 -6.13 -22.49
N GLU A 61 -10.47 -7.30 -22.05
CA GLU A 61 -11.18 -8.13 -21.06
C GLU A 61 -11.29 -7.42 -19.71
N ILE A 62 -10.24 -6.73 -19.28
CA ILE A 62 -10.26 -5.92 -18.05
C ILE A 62 -11.24 -4.75 -18.22
N ALA A 63 -11.17 -4.02 -19.34
CA ALA A 63 -12.08 -2.90 -19.60
C ALA A 63 -13.55 -3.32 -19.60
N SER A 64 -13.87 -4.52 -20.10
CA SER A 64 -15.24 -5.04 -20.17
C SER A 64 -15.88 -5.28 -18.80
N GLN A 65 -15.06 -5.39 -17.75
CA GLN A 65 -15.51 -5.59 -16.36
C GLN A 65 -15.61 -4.26 -15.58
N LEU A 66 -15.20 -3.15 -16.18
CA LEU A 66 -15.32 -1.83 -15.57
C LEU A 66 -16.68 -1.21 -15.89
N PRO A 67 -17.27 -0.42 -14.96
CA PRO A 67 -18.52 0.30 -15.19
C PRO A 67 -18.28 1.54 -16.07
N THR A 68 -17.88 1.36 -17.33
CA THR A 68 -17.54 2.47 -18.24
C THR A 68 -18.11 2.28 -19.65
N ASN A 69 -18.55 3.38 -20.25
CA ASN A 69 -18.95 3.46 -21.66
C ASN A 69 -17.81 4.00 -22.57
N ASN A 70 -16.63 4.23 -22.01
CA ASN A 70 -15.49 4.80 -22.75
C ASN A 70 -14.91 3.77 -23.72
N LYS A 71 -15.22 3.91 -25.02
CA LYS A 71 -14.69 3.04 -26.09
C LYS A 71 -13.15 3.05 -26.19
N LYS A 72 -12.46 4.05 -25.62
CA LYS A 72 -11.00 4.12 -25.58
C LYS A 72 -10.40 3.47 -24.32
N ALA A 73 -11.22 2.99 -23.38
CA ALA A 73 -10.74 2.40 -22.14
C ALA A 73 -9.73 1.25 -22.35
N PRO A 74 -9.92 0.30 -23.29
CA PRO A 74 -8.92 -0.76 -23.52
C PRO A 74 -7.53 -0.22 -23.89
N ILE A 75 -7.46 0.86 -24.66
CA ILE A 75 -6.20 1.46 -25.11
C ILE A 75 -5.53 2.22 -23.95
N ILE A 76 -6.31 2.93 -23.15
CA ILE A 76 -5.81 3.67 -21.98
C ILE A 76 -5.29 2.69 -20.91
N LEU A 77 -6.07 1.64 -20.61
CA LEU A 77 -5.68 0.59 -19.69
C LEU A 77 -4.41 -0.11 -20.16
N ASP A 78 -4.31 -0.48 -21.43
CA ASP A 78 -3.10 -1.10 -21.96
C ASP A 78 -1.84 -0.25 -21.72
N ARG A 79 -1.93 1.09 -21.85
CA ARG A 79 -0.80 1.98 -21.54
C ARG A 79 -0.44 1.99 -20.06
N MET A 80 -1.44 2.02 -19.18
CA MET A 80 -1.23 1.96 -17.72
C MET A 80 -0.62 0.62 -17.31
N LEU A 81 -1.22 -0.48 -17.77
CA LEU A 81 -0.79 -1.84 -17.45
C LEU A 81 0.61 -2.14 -17.99
N ARG A 82 0.96 -1.61 -19.16
CA ARG A 82 2.33 -1.71 -19.72
C ARG A 82 3.36 -0.99 -18.87
N LEU A 83 3.04 0.18 -18.33
CA LEU A 83 3.89 0.87 -17.36
C LEU A 83 4.05 0.02 -16.09
N LEU A 84 2.96 -0.49 -15.52
CA LEU A 84 3.05 -1.34 -14.33
C LEU A 84 3.88 -2.62 -14.59
N ALA A 85 3.75 -3.21 -15.79
CA ALA A 85 4.56 -4.35 -16.19
C ALA A 85 6.05 -4.01 -16.35
N SER A 86 6.41 -2.82 -16.84
CA SER A 86 7.82 -2.42 -16.96
C SER A 86 8.52 -2.29 -15.60
N TYR A 87 7.76 -2.03 -14.54
CA TYR A 87 8.23 -2.03 -13.15
C TYR A 87 8.16 -3.39 -12.45
N SER A 88 7.90 -4.48 -13.20
CA SER A 88 7.66 -5.81 -12.64
C SER A 88 6.53 -5.86 -11.61
N PHE A 89 5.65 -4.86 -11.59
CA PHE A 89 4.47 -4.83 -10.73
C PHE A 89 3.41 -5.78 -11.29
N LEU A 90 3.33 -5.92 -12.61
CA LEU A 90 2.50 -6.91 -13.32
C LEU A 90 3.37 -7.79 -14.23
N THR A 91 2.90 -9.01 -14.52
CA THR A 91 3.42 -9.79 -15.66
C THR A 91 2.82 -9.25 -16.96
N CYS A 92 3.56 -9.34 -18.07
CA CYS A 92 3.08 -9.01 -19.41
C CYS A 92 3.57 -10.06 -20.41
N ASN A 93 2.63 -10.77 -21.05
CA ASN A 93 2.93 -11.73 -22.12
C ASN A 93 2.38 -11.21 -23.46
N LEU A 94 3.16 -11.37 -24.53
CA LEU A 94 2.73 -11.06 -25.89
C LEU A 94 2.13 -12.31 -26.52
N VAL A 95 0.92 -12.17 -27.07
CA VAL A 95 0.22 -13.25 -27.77
C VAL A 95 -0.11 -12.78 -29.18
N SER A 96 0.24 -13.60 -30.17
CA SER A 96 -0.12 -13.37 -31.57
C SER A 96 -1.52 -13.91 -31.83
N ASN A 97 -2.38 -13.06 -32.35
CA ASN A 97 -3.72 -13.42 -32.80
C ASN A 97 -3.66 -14.07 -34.19
N LYS A 98 -4.75 -14.75 -34.58
CA LYS A 98 -4.85 -15.44 -35.87
C LYS A 98 -4.73 -14.51 -37.09
N ASP A 99 -5.04 -13.24 -36.90
CA ASP A 99 -4.95 -12.19 -37.92
C ASP A 99 -3.55 -11.56 -38.01
N GLY A 100 -2.58 -12.05 -37.23
CA GLY A 100 -1.22 -11.52 -37.15
C GLY A 100 -1.06 -10.30 -36.23
N SER A 101 -2.14 -9.79 -35.63
CA SER A 101 -2.04 -8.76 -34.60
C SER A 101 -1.43 -9.31 -33.31
N VAL A 102 -0.75 -8.45 -32.54
CA VAL A 102 -0.16 -8.83 -31.25
C VAL A 102 -0.91 -8.14 -30.12
N GLN A 103 -1.31 -8.91 -29.12
CA GLN A 103 -1.95 -8.40 -27.91
C GLN A 103 -1.10 -8.68 -26.66
N ARG A 104 -1.22 -7.80 -25.66
CA ARG A 104 -0.62 -8.01 -24.33
C ARG A 104 -1.63 -8.61 -23.39
N LEU A 105 -1.23 -9.66 -22.69
CA LEU A 105 -1.95 -10.24 -21.57
C LEU A 105 -1.21 -9.90 -20.27
N TYR A 106 -1.96 -9.40 -19.30
CA TYR A 106 -1.45 -8.94 -18.02
C TYR A 106 -1.91 -9.85 -16.89
N GLY A 107 -1.05 -10.02 -15.89
CA GLY A 107 -1.34 -10.84 -14.71
C GLY A 107 -0.62 -10.33 -13.47
N LEU A 108 -1.04 -10.78 -12.30
CA LEU A 108 -0.46 -10.37 -11.03
C LEU A 108 0.91 -11.01 -10.80
N THR A 109 1.84 -10.25 -10.21
CA THR A 109 3.10 -10.75 -9.65
C THR A 109 2.96 -10.99 -8.15
N PRO A 110 3.94 -11.64 -7.48
CA PRO A 110 3.96 -11.71 -6.02
C PRO A 110 3.90 -10.33 -5.34
N VAL A 111 4.47 -9.29 -5.96
CA VAL A 111 4.45 -7.92 -5.42
C VAL A 111 3.05 -7.31 -5.50
N SER A 112 2.40 -7.35 -6.67
CA SER A 112 1.04 -6.78 -6.80
C SER A 112 -0.02 -7.53 -5.99
N LYS A 113 0.21 -8.80 -5.64
CA LYS A 113 -0.67 -9.54 -4.72
C LYS A 113 -0.77 -8.91 -3.32
N TYR A 114 0.23 -8.16 -2.85
CA TYR A 114 0.12 -7.43 -1.58
C TYR A 114 -0.89 -6.29 -1.62
N PHE A 115 -1.33 -5.85 -2.80
CA PHE A 115 -2.33 -4.79 -2.98
C PHE A 115 -3.74 -5.35 -3.17
N VAL A 116 -3.89 -6.67 -3.33
CA VAL A 116 -5.19 -7.36 -3.36
C VAL A 116 -5.50 -7.88 -1.94
N PRO A 117 -6.76 -7.78 -1.46
CA PRO A 117 -7.15 -8.36 -0.17
C PRO A 117 -6.77 -9.83 -0.07
N ASN A 118 -6.01 -10.19 0.96
CA ASN A 118 -5.64 -11.56 1.25
C ASN A 118 -6.80 -12.32 1.94
N LYS A 119 -6.55 -13.55 2.39
CA LYS A 119 -7.57 -14.38 3.08
C LYS A 119 -8.15 -13.75 4.36
N ASP A 120 -7.40 -12.85 4.99
CA ASP A 120 -7.78 -12.14 6.21
C ASP A 120 -8.45 -10.79 5.87
N GLY A 121 -8.68 -10.50 4.58
CA GLY A 121 -9.33 -9.28 4.09
C GLY A 121 -8.42 -8.05 4.04
N VAL A 122 -7.11 -8.20 4.29
CA VAL A 122 -6.16 -7.08 4.39
C VAL A 122 -5.21 -7.01 3.19
N SER A 123 -4.79 -5.79 2.84
CA SER A 123 -3.80 -5.50 1.78
C SER A 123 -3.09 -4.16 2.04
N LEU A 124 -2.03 -3.87 1.29
CA LEU A 124 -1.34 -2.58 1.27
C LEU A 124 -2.06 -1.49 0.46
N ALA A 125 -3.22 -1.79 -0.14
CA ALA A 125 -3.97 -0.81 -0.93
C ALA A 125 -4.35 0.44 -0.11
N PRO A 126 -4.93 0.35 1.10
CA PRO A 126 -5.24 1.56 1.88
C PRO A 126 -4.00 2.40 2.23
N THR A 127 -2.83 1.76 2.42
CA THR A 127 -1.56 2.46 2.65
C THR A 127 -1.12 3.25 1.43
N LEU A 128 -1.21 2.67 0.23
CA LEU A 128 -0.97 3.40 -1.00
C LEU A 128 -1.94 4.58 -1.15
N LEU A 129 -3.24 4.32 -0.94
CA LEU A 129 -4.28 5.32 -1.13
C LEU A 129 -4.13 6.52 -0.18
N ILE A 130 -3.76 6.30 1.11
CA ILE A 130 -3.57 7.41 2.05
C ILE A 130 -2.31 8.22 1.71
N ILE A 131 -1.20 7.56 1.37
CA ILE A 131 0.06 8.25 1.04
C ILE A 131 -0.13 9.12 -0.21
N GLN A 132 -0.87 8.62 -1.20
CA GLN A 132 -1.14 9.34 -2.45
C GLN A 132 -2.46 10.12 -2.44
N ASP A 133 -3.07 10.31 -1.27
CA ASP A 133 -4.23 11.19 -1.13
C ASP A 133 -3.81 12.65 -1.27
N GLN A 134 -4.70 13.49 -1.79
CA GLN A 134 -4.42 14.92 -1.96
C GLN A 134 -3.97 15.57 -0.64
N VAL A 135 -4.61 15.21 0.47
CA VAL A 135 -4.29 15.75 1.80
C VAL A 135 -2.82 15.52 2.18
N ASN A 136 -2.26 14.37 1.84
CA ASN A 136 -0.83 14.09 2.06
C ASN A 136 0.05 14.71 0.96
N MET A 137 -0.42 14.73 -0.29
CA MET A 137 0.33 15.31 -1.40
C MET A 137 0.55 16.82 -1.26
N ASP A 138 -0.41 17.54 -0.66
CA ASP A 138 -0.28 18.97 -0.38
C ASP A 138 0.95 19.28 0.49
N SER A 139 1.30 18.38 1.42
CA SER A 139 2.48 18.55 2.27
C SER A 139 3.79 18.60 1.49
N TRP A 140 3.92 17.82 0.40
CA TRP A 140 5.10 17.84 -0.47
C TRP A 140 5.25 19.17 -1.20
N SER A 141 4.14 19.79 -1.58
CA SER A 141 4.14 21.10 -2.24
C SER A 141 4.66 22.22 -1.31
N CYS A 142 4.47 22.06 0.00
CA CYS A 142 4.90 23.02 1.01
C CYS A 142 6.30 22.70 1.60
N ALA A 143 6.91 21.56 1.26
CA ALA A 143 8.13 21.08 1.93
C ALA A 143 9.29 22.08 1.87
N LYS A 144 9.51 22.72 0.71
CA LYS A 144 10.57 23.72 0.52
C LYS A 144 10.37 24.93 1.45
N ASP A 145 9.17 25.51 1.48
CA ASP A 145 8.89 26.68 2.31
C ASP A 145 8.84 26.31 3.80
N ALA A 146 8.33 25.11 4.14
CA ALA A 146 8.31 24.59 5.51
C ALA A 146 9.73 24.45 6.08
N LEU A 147 10.68 23.98 5.27
CA LEU A 147 12.11 23.93 5.64
C LEU A 147 12.67 25.32 5.92
N LEU A 148 12.39 26.30 5.05
CA LEU A 148 12.92 27.67 5.18
C LEU A 148 12.35 28.40 6.39
N GLU A 149 11.10 28.14 6.73
CA GLU A 149 10.37 28.83 7.80
C GLU A 149 10.39 28.07 9.14
N GLY A 150 10.94 26.85 9.17
CA GLY A 150 11.00 26.04 10.40
C GLY A 150 9.65 25.46 10.84
N SER A 151 8.84 24.99 9.89
CA SER A 151 7.54 24.34 10.16
C SER A 151 7.49 22.91 9.61
N VAL A 152 6.51 22.12 10.07
CA VAL A 152 6.25 20.78 9.52
C VAL A 152 5.48 20.93 8.20
N PRO A 153 5.88 20.29 7.09
CA PRO A 153 5.25 20.47 5.77
C PRO A 153 3.73 20.25 5.77
N PHE A 154 3.25 19.23 6.50
CA PHE A 154 1.83 18.97 6.65
C PHE A 154 1.10 20.13 7.35
N MET A 155 1.62 20.58 8.51
CA MET A 155 1.04 21.72 9.23
C MET A 155 1.02 22.98 8.37
N LYS A 156 2.08 23.23 7.59
CA LYS A 156 2.11 24.37 6.68
C LYS A 156 1.05 24.31 5.60
N ALA A 157 0.84 23.13 5.01
CA ALA A 157 -0.21 22.92 4.00
C ALA A 157 -1.62 23.05 4.58
N HIS A 158 -1.79 22.74 5.87
CA HIS A 158 -3.10 22.63 6.53
C HIS A 158 -3.33 23.65 7.66
N ASN A 159 -2.84 24.89 7.47
CA ASN A 159 -3.08 26.04 8.36
C ASN A 159 -2.72 25.78 9.84
N GLY A 160 -1.59 25.12 10.08
CA GLY A 160 -1.07 24.78 11.41
C GLY A 160 -1.64 23.48 12.00
N MET A 161 -2.55 22.80 11.30
CA MET A 161 -3.17 21.57 11.78
C MET A 161 -2.23 20.37 11.58
N ASP A 162 -2.02 19.58 12.64
CA ASP A 162 -1.31 18.29 12.49
C ASP A 162 -2.19 17.23 11.81
N GLY A 163 -1.56 16.11 11.44
CA GLY A 163 -2.22 15.02 10.73
C GLY A 163 -3.37 14.37 11.50
N PHE A 164 -3.26 14.27 12.83
CA PHE A 164 -4.31 13.67 13.67
C PHE A 164 -5.52 14.59 13.77
N ALA A 165 -5.29 15.89 13.99
CA ALA A 165 -6.34 16.89 14.01
C ALA A 165 -7.04 17.03 12.65
N ALA A 166 -6.31 16.89 11.54
CA ALA A 166 -6.87 16.87 10.19
C ALA A 166 -7.73 15.61 9.96
N ALA A 167 -7.22 14.43 10.31
CA ALA A 167 -7.96 13.18 10.23
C ALA A 167 -9.24 13.24 11.08
N ALA A 168 -9.18 13.76 12.31
CA ALA A 168 -10.35 13.88 13.18
C ALA A 168 -11.48 14.75 12.60
N LYS A 169 -11.19 15.64 11.63
CA LYS A 169 -12.17 16.50 10.95
C LYS A 169 -12.68 15.93 9.62
N ASP A 170 -11.98 14.97 9.03
CA ASP A 170 -12.35 14.34 7.76
C ASP A 170 -12.52 12.83 7.97
N GLU A 171 -13.78 12.38 8.06
CA GLU A 171 -14.13 10.97 8.29
C GLU A 171 -13.56 10.04 7.21
N ARG A 172 -13.45 10.50 5.96
CA ARG A 172 -12.87 9.72 4.86
C ARG A 172 -11.38 9.48 5.09
N ILE A 173 -10.64 10.53 5.47
CA ILE A 173 -9.22 10.42 5.80
C ILE A 173 -9.01 9.59 7.06
N ASN A 174 -9.79 9.83 8.11
CA ASN A 174 -9.71 9.05 9.35
C ASN A 174 -9.91 7.55 9.08
N ASN A 175 -10.95 7.20 8.32
CA ASN A 175 -11.22 5.82 7.97
C ASN A 175 -10.10 5.21 7.14
N LEU A 176 -9.59 5.93 6.12
CA LEU A 176 -8.51 5.44 5.28
C LEU A 176 -7.19 5.27 6.04
N PHE A 177 -6.87 6.20 6.94
CA PHE A 177 -5.72 6.12 7.84
C PHE A 177 -5.82 4.89 8.75
N ASN A 178 -6.97 4.72 9.43
CA ASN A 178 -7.19 3.60 10.32
C ASN A 178 -7.16 2.25 9.58
N GLN A 179 -7.72 2.17 8.37
CA GLN A 179 -7.62 0.97 7.52
C GLN A 179 -6.18 0.68 7.10
N SER A 180 -5.42 1.70 6.72
CA SER A 180 -3.99 1.56 6.40
C SER A 180 -3.21 0.98 7.59
N MET A 181 -3.39 1.55 8.78
CA MET A 181 -2.70 1.08 9.99
C MET A 181 -3.14 -0.33 10.39
N HIS A 182 -4.44 -0.63 10.33
CA HIS A 182 -4.98 -1.95 10.62
C HIS A 182 -4.43 -3.02 9.67
N ASN A 183 -4.47 -2.77 8.36
CA ASN A 183 -4.01 -3.71 7.36
C ASN A 183 -2.51 -3.97 7.46
N HIS A 184 -1.70 -2.90 7.51
CA HIS A 184 -0.25 -3.01 7.64
C HIS A 184 0.13 -3.77 8.92
N THR A 185 -0.56 -3.48 10.02
CA THR A 185 -0.35 -4.18 11.30
C THR A 185 -0.71 -5.65 11.24
N THR A 186 -1.85 -6.00 10.67
CA THR A 186 -2.27 -7.40 10.54
C THR A 186 -1.26 -8.21 9.71
N ILE A 187 -0.74 -7.64 8.63
CA ILE A 187 0.29 -8.28 7.79
C ILE A 187 1.59 -8.49 8.57
N VAL A 188 2.12 -7.43 9.19
CA VAL A 188 3.43 -7.48 9.88
C VAL A 188 3.37 -8.33 11.15
N MET A 189 2.30 -8.22 11.94
CA MET A 189 2.18 -8.94 13.21
C MET A 189 2.10 -10.45 13.02
N LYS A 190 1.57 -10.91 11.88
CA LYS A 190 1.58 -12.33 11.54
C LYS A 190 3.02 -12.88 11.49
N GLU A 191 3.91 -12.18 10.79
CA GLU A 191 5.32 -12.56 10.67
C GLU A 191 6.07 -12.38 12.01
N ILE A 192 5.84 -11.26 12.71
CA ILE A 192 6.45 -11.02 14.04
C ILE A 192 6.11 -12.16 14.98
N LEU A 193 4.84 -12.58 15.04
CA LEU A 193 4.43 -13.63 15.97
C LEU A 193 5.09 -14.98 15.64
N GLU A 194 5.48 -15.26 14.40
CA GLU A 194 6.19 -16.49 14.05
C GLU A 194 7.59 -16.56 14.68
N ILE A 195 8.30 -15.43 14.76
CA ILE A 195 9.71 -15.39 15.18
C ILE A 195 9.93 -14.83 16.59
N TYR A 196 9.03 -13.95 17.06
CA TYR A 196 9.20 -13.23 18.32
C TYR A 196 8.52 -13.97 19.48
N LYS A 197 9.30 -14.19 20.54
CA LYS A 197 8.92 -14.98 21.72
C LYS A 197 8.70 -14.15 22.99
N GLY A 198 8.95 -12.84 22.95
CA GLY A 198 8.86 -12.00 24.15
C GLY A 198 7.45 -11.79 24.71
N PHE A 199 6.41 -12.30 24.05
CA PHE A 199 5.06 -12.35 24.60
C PHE A 199 4.77 -13.60 25.45
N GLU A 200 5.62 -14.63 25.36
CA GLU A 200 5.43 -15.87 26.12
C GLU A 200 5.59 -15.60 27.63
N GLY A 201 4.63 -16.11 28.42
CA GLY A 201 4.62 -15.94 29.88
C GLY A 201 4.05 -14.61 30.39
N LEU A 202 3.71 -13.67 29.50
CA LEU A 202 2.97 -12.46 29.90
C LEU A 202 1.50 -12.77 30.17
N ASN A 203 0.99 -12.25 31.28
CA ASN A 203 -0.42 -12.27 31.66
C ASN A 203 -1.15 -10.99 31.25
N GLN A 204 -0.45 -9.84 31.17
CA GLN A 204 -1.04 -8.56 30.81
C GLN A 204 -0.09 -7.71 29.95
N LEU A 205 -0.60 -7.21 28.83
CA LEU A 205 0.12 -6.35 27.88
C LEU A 205 -0.68 -5.09 27.60
N VAL A 206 -0.02 -3.93 27.63
CA VAL A 206 -0.61 -2.65 27.21
C VAL A 206 -0.05 -2.30 25.83
N ASP A 207 -0.91 -2.08 24.85
CA ASP A 207 -0.55 -1.57 23.53
C ASP A 207 -0.86 -0.09 23.47
N VAL A 208 0.18 0.75 23.47
CA VAL A 208 0.06 2.22 23.50
C VAL A 208 0.04 2.74 22.06
N ALA A 209 -0.94 3.59 21.77
CA ALA A 209 -1.29 3.99 20.40
C ALA A 209 -1.65 2.76 19.54
N GLY A 210 -2.36 1.80 20.13
CA GLY A 210 -2.71 0.52 19.49
C GLY A 210 -3.82 0.62 18.42
N GLY A 211 -4.37 1.82 18.21
CA GLY A 211 -5.37 2.12 17.21
C GLY A 211 -6.64 1.30 17.41
N LEU A 212 -7.07 0.61 16.35
CA LEU A 212 -8.23 -0.28 16.38
C LEU A 212 -7.94 -1.65 17.04
N GLY A 213 -6.82 -1.80 17.76
CA GLY A 213 -6.47 -3.00 18.52
C GLY A 213 -5.97 -4.18 17.67
N ALA A 214 -5.46 -3.93 16.47
CA ALA A 214 -5.03 -4.98 15.54
C ALA A 214 -3.84 -5.80 16.07
N ASN A 215 -2.88 -5.17 16.76
CA ASN A 215 -1.75 -5.88 17.37
C ASN A 215 -2.27 -6.84 18.44
N LEU A 216 -3.02 -6.31 19.41
CA LEU A 216 -3.53 -7.11 20.53
C LEU A 216 -4.45 -8.22 20.06
N LYS A 217 -5.34 -7.97 19.09
CA LYS A 217 -6.15 -9.03 18.47
C LYS A 217 -5.29 -10.19 17.99
N SER A 218 -4.18 -9.90 17.31
CA SER A 218 -3.25 -10.92 16.80
C SER A 218 -2.51 -11.64 17.95
N ILE A 219 -2.03 -10.88 18.93
CA ILE A 219 -1.27 -11.40 20.08
C ILE A 219 -2.15 -12.30 20.96
N VAL A 220 -3.34 -11.84 21.38
CA VAL A 220 -4.23 -12.63 22.26
C VAL A 220 -4.80 -13.85 21.53
N SER A 221 -4.98 -13.79 20.20
CA SER A 221 -5.37 -14.97 19.42
C SER A 221 -4.32 -16.07 19.48
N LYS A 222 -3.03 -15.71 19.57
CA LYS A 222 -1.91 -16.66 19.70
C LYS A 222 -1.64 -17.06 21.16
N TYR A 223 -1.86 -16.14 22.10
CA TYR A 223 -1.65 -16.34 23.53
C TYR A 223 -2.96 -16.07 24.29
N PRO A 224 -3.94 -17.00 24.30
CA PRO A 224 -5.29 -16.74 24.83
C PRO A 224 -5.36 -16.41 26.32
N GLN A 225 -4.30 -16.70 27.06
CA GLN A 225 -4.15 -16.43 28.49
C GLN A 225 -3.72 -14.99 28.77
N LEU A 226 -3.17 -14.30 27.77
CA LEU A 226 -2.72 -12.91 27.85
C LEU A 226 -3.93 -11.98 27.76
N ARG A 227 -4.05 -11.05 28.71
CA ARG A 227 -5.04 -9.96 28.68
C ARG A 227 -4.41 -8.71 28.07
N GLY A 228 -5.02 -8.19 27.01
CA GLY A 228 -4.58 -6.97 26.34
C GLY A 228 -5.31 -5.73 26.84
N ILE A 229 -4.61 -4.61 26.97
CA ILE A 229 -5.18 -3.27 27.12
C ILE A 229 -4.79 -2.47 25.88
N ASN A 230 -5.74 -2.21 25.00
CA ASN A 230 -5.55 -1.33 23.84
C ASN A 230 -5.78 0.11 24.29
N PHE A 231 -4.71 0.92 24.27
CA PHE A 231 -4.73 2.30 24.74
C PHE A 231 -4.52 3.27 23.59
N ASP A 232 -5.48 4.17 23.37
CA ASP A 232 -5.43 5.17 22.31
C ASP A 232 -6.31 6.40 22.66
N LEU A 233 -6.31 7.40 21.79
CA LEU A 233 -7.18 8.57 21.92
C LEU A 233 -8.66 8.15 21.86
N PRO A 234 -9.55 8.77 22.67
CA PRO A 234 -10.97 8.39 22.72
C PRO A 234 -11.69 8.37 21.36
N HIS A 235 -11.33 9.27 20.44
CA HIS A 235 -11.95 9.34 19.12
C HIS A 235 -11.56 8.17 18.20
N VAL A 236 -10.37 7.58 18.38
CA VAL A 236 -9.92 6.40 17.64
C VAL A 236 -10.69 5.18 18.13
N LEU A 237 -10.77 5.00 19.45
CA LEU A 237 -11.42 3.85 20.09
C LEU A 237 -12.93 3.77 19.86
N LYS A 238 -13.59 4.89 19.52
CA LYS A 238 -15.01 4.91 19.12
C LYS A 238 -15.31 3.93 17.98
N HIS A 239 -14.32 3.66 17.13
CA HIS A 239 -14.44 2.77 15.97
C HIS A 239 -13.72 1.42 16.17
N ALA A 240 -13.15 1.17 17.36
CA ALA A 240 -12.45 -0.07 17.64
C ALA A 240 -13.46 -1.23 17.80
N PRO A 241 -13.28 -2.36 17.07
CA PRO A 241 -14.14 -3.51 17.20
C PRO A 241 -13.89 -4.22 18.53
N SER A 242 -14.94 -4.72 19.17
CA SER A 242 -14.78 -5.58 20.35
C SER A 242 -13.93 -6.80 20.01
N CYS A 243 -12.97 -7.11 20.90
CA CYS A 243 -12.08 -8.25 20.74
C CYS A 243 -12.00 -9.02 22.08
N PRO A 244 -12.37 -10.30 22.12
CA PRO A 244 -12.20 -11.12 23.31
C PRO A 244 -10.74 -11.08 23.80
N GLY A 245 -10.56 -10.92 25.12
CA GLY A 245 -9.25 -10.80 25.74
C GLY A 245 -8.61 -9.41 25.63
N VAL A 246 -9.26 -8.43 25.00
CA VAL A 246 -8.78 -7.05 24.87
C VAL A 246 -9.76 -6.06 25.49
N GLU A 247 -9.25 -5.18 26.35
CA GLU A 247 -9.96 -4.03 26.89
C GLU A 247 -9.53 -2.76 26.16
N HIS A 248 -10.47 -1.89 25.78
CA HIS A 248 -10.18 -0.60 25.16
C HIS A 248 -10.21 0.52 26.21
N VAL A 249 -9.11 1.26 26.36
CA VAL A 249 -8.97 2.32 27.35
C VAL A 249 -8.59 3.62 26.64
N GLY A 250 -9.45 4.64 26.73
CA GLY A 250 -9.21 5.94 26.14
C GLY A 250 -8.36 6.84 27.03
N GLY A 251 -7.39 7.54 26.48
CA GLY A 251 -6.60 8.52 27.21
C GLY A 251 -5.57 9.23 26.35
N ASP A 252 -4.61 9.89 27.01
CA ASP A 252 -3.47 10.56 26.39
C ASP A 252 -2.17 9.99 26.97
N MET A 253 -1.35 9.37 26.13
CA MET A 253 -0.09 8.73 26.53
C MET A 253 0.95 9.71 27.10
N PHE A 254 0.80 11.02 26.83
CA PHE A 254 1.65 12.05 27.41
C PHE A 254 1.21 12.46 28.83
N VAL A 255 0.01 12.07 29.24
CA VAL A 255 -0.53 12.32 30.59
C VAL A 255 -0.33 11.07 31.46
N GLU A 256 -0.90 9.94 31.04
CA GLU A 256 -0.81 8.68 31.76
C GLU A 256 -0.99 7.49 30.81
N VAL A 257 -0.28 6.39 31.11
CA VAL A 257 -0.41 5.12 30.39
C VAL A 257 -0.90 4.05 31.39
N PRO A 258 -1.86 3.18 31.01
CA PRO A 258 -2.31 2.08 31.87
C PRO A 258 -1.17 1.19 32.34
N LYS A 259 -1.28 0.65 33.56
CA LYS A 259 -0.30 -0.30 34.09
C LYS A 259 -0.47 -1.68 33.45
N GLY A 260 0.64 -2.32 33.12
CA GLY A 260 0.72 -3.70 32.63
C GLY A 260 2.08 -4.31 32.93
N GLN A 261 2.24 -5.61 32.70
CA GLN A 261 3.54 -6.27 32.89
C GLN A 261 4.55 -5.88 31.81
N ALA A 262 4.06 -5.58 30.61
CA ALA A 262 4.84 -5.02 29.52
C ALA A 262 4.02 -3.97 28.76
N ILE A 263 4.74 -3.08 28.07
CA ILE A 263 4.20 -2.10 27.15
C ILE A 263 4.70 -2.46 25.75
N PHE A 264 3.79 -2.47 24.78
CA PHE A 264 4.06 -2.60 23.37
C PHE A 264 3.77 -1.26 22.68
N MET A 265 4.66 -0.87 21.77
CA MET A 265 4.52 0.29 20.89
C MET A 265 5.13 -0.09 19.54
N LYS A 266 4.42 0.24 18.45
CA LYS A 266 4.86 0.00 17.08
C LYS A 266 5.33 1.29 16.42
#